data_AF-A0A101UP83-F1
#
_entry.id   AF-A0A101UP83-F1
#
_cell.length_a   1.000
_cell.length_b   1.000
_cell.length_c   1.000
_cell.angle_alpha   90.00
_cell.angle_beta   90.00
_cell.angle_gamma   90.00
#
_symmetry.space_group_name_H-M   'P 1'
#
loop_
_entity.id
_entity.type
_entity.pdbx_description
1 polymer ?
#
loop_
_entity_poly.entity_id
_entity_poly.type
_entity_poly.pdbx_seq_one_letter_code
_entity_poly.pdbx_strand_id
1 'polypeptide(L)'
;MTCMQVARVLQACLDGEADEVTARRVASHVEDCRRCGLETAVYREIKDSLARQEVPDEIVLVRLRDFGSALLMSSGPPEACDEAAGLGGGK
;
A
#
# COMPACT_ATOMS: atom_id res chain seq x y z
N MET A 1 -4.85 -21.25 15.48
CA MET A 1 -5.26 -21.01 14.08
C MET A 1 -5.08 -22.28 13.28
N THR A 2 -5.81 -22.44 12.18
CA THR A 2 -5.54 -23.49 11.18
C THR A 2 -4.53 -22.98 10.16
N CYS A 3 -3.82 -23.87 9.46
CA CYS A 3 -2.90 -23.48 8.39
C CYS A 3 -3.58 -22.64 7.30
N MET A 4 -4.85 -22.93 6.98
CA MET A 4 -5.61 -22.16 6.00
C MET A 4 -5.87 -20.72 6.46
N GLN A 5 -6.14 -20.53 7.75
CA GLN A 5 -6.28 -19.19 8.31
C GLN A 5 -4.96 -18.43 8.24
N VAL A 6 -3.84 -19.09 8.57
CA VAL A 6 -2.50 -18.50 8.44
C VAL A 6 -2.19 -18.11 6.99
N ALA A 7 -2.39 -19.00 6.02
CA ALA A 7 -2.13 -18.73 4.61
C ALA A 7 -2.86 -17.49 4.08
N ARG A 8 -4.07 -17.20 4.60
CA ARG A 8 -4.84 -16.01 4.20
C ARG A 8 -4.27 -14.69 4.71
N VAL A 9 -3.63 -14.71 5.88
CA VAL A 9 -3.18 -13.49 6.58
C VAL A 9 -1.66 -13.35 6.63
N LEU A 10 -0.91 -14.36 6.17
CA LEU A 10 0.54 -14.44 6.32
C LEU A 10 1.26 -13.25 5.70
N GLN A 11 0.90 -12.86 4.47
CA GLN A 11 1.52 -11.70 3.80
C GLN A 11 1.24 -10.40 4.56
N ALA A 12 -0.02 -10.11 4.92
CA ALA A 12 -0.36 -8.94 5.74
C ALA A 12 0.42 -8.89 7.07
N CYS A 13 0.64 -10.05 7.71
CA CYS A 13 1.51 -10.13 8.89
C CYS A 13 2.98 -9.83 8.58
N LEU A 14 3.51 -10.34 7.46
CA LEU A 14 4.90 -10.08 7.03
C LEU A 14 5.11 -8.64 6.58
N ASP A 15 4.06 -7.97 6.11
CA ASP A 15 4.07 -6.58 5.66
C ASP A 15 3.78 -5.58 6.78
N GLY A 16 3.46 -6.05 7.98
CA GLY A 16 3.15 -5.19 9.13
C GLY A 16 1.77 -4.54 9.05
N GLU A 17 0.89 -5.04 8.18
CA GLU A 17 -0.46 -4.54 7.94
C GLU A 17 -1.52 -5.27 8.79
N ALA A 18 -1.18 -6.44 9.34
CA ALA A 18 -2.07 -7.17 10.23
C ALA A 18 -2.08 -6.58 11.65
N ASP A 19 -3.23 -6.67 12.33
CA ASP A 19 -3.33 -6.29 13.73
C ASP A 19 -2.47 -7.18 14.64
N GLU A 20 -2.09 -6.65 15.80
CA GLU A 20 -1.17 -7.30 16.74
C GLU A 20 -1.70 -8.66 17.26
N VAL A 21 -3.02 -8.82 17.38
CA VAL A 21 -3.62 -10.09 17.84
C VAL A 21 -3.47 -11.14 16.76
N THR A 22 -3.75 -10.80 15.51
CA THR A 22 -3.55 -11.68 14.35
C THR A 22 -2.09 -12.05 14.19
N ALA A 23 -1.18 -11.06 14.27
CA ALA A 23 0.26 -11.28 14.16
C ALA A 23 0.78 -12.28 15.22
N ARG A 24 0.39 -12.11 16.49
CA ARG A 24 0.77 -13.04 17.58
C ARG A 24 0.26 -14.46 17.36
N ARG A 25 -1.00 -14.60 16.92
CA ARG A 25 -1.61 -15.91 16.65
C ARG A 25 -0.97 -16.62 15.47
N VAL A 26 -0.54 -15.87 14.45
CA VAL A 26 0.23 -16.41 13.32
C VAL A 26 1.61 -16.86 13.80
N ALA A 27 2.32 -16.03 14.56
CA ALA A 27 3.65 -16.36 15.08
C ALA A 27 3.64 -17.69 15.86
N SER A 28 2.73 -17.85 16.81
CA SER A 28 2.57 -19.11 17.56
C SER A 28 2.29 -20.30 16.64
N HIS A 29 1.42 -20.17 15.63
CA HIS A 29 1.16 -21.28 14.70
C HIS A 29 2.39 -21.64 13.84
N VAL A 30 3.15 -20.65 13.40
CA VAL A 30 4.34 -20.83 12.56
C VAL A 30 5.45 -21.55 13.34
N GLU A 31 5.57 -21.28 14.64
CA GLU A 31 6.47 -21.99 15.55
C GLU A 31 6.07 -23.46 15.71
N ASP A 32 4.76 -23.73 15.86
CA ASP A 32 4.24 -25.09 16.11
C ASP A 32 4.08 -25.94 14.83
N CYS A 33 3.94 -25.31 13.66
CA CYS A 33 3.65 -25.99 12.40
C CYS A 33 4.81 -25.87 11.40
N ARG A 34 5.57 -26.95 11.23
CA ARG A 34 6.69 -27.03 10.28
C ARG A 34 6.35 -26.54 8.86
N ARG A 35 5.16 -26.87 8.34
CA ARG A 35 4.76 -26.45 6.97
C ARG A 35 4.63 -24.93 6.89
N CYS A 36 3.92 -24.31 7.83
CA CYS A 36 3.75 -22.85 7.87
C CYS A 36 5.05 -22.13 8.23
N GLY A 37 5.91 -22.76 9.06
CA GLY A 37 7.30 -22.35 9.30
C GLY A 37 8.10 -22.19 8.02
N LEU A 38 8.12 -23.24 7.18
CA LEU A 38 8.83 -23.23 5.90
C LEU A 38 8.26 -22.19 4.93
N GLU A 39 6.94 -22.11 4.81
CA GLU A 39 6.26 -21.13 3.96
C GLU A 39 6.62 -19.69 4.38
N THR A 40 6.60 -19.41 5.68
CA THR A 40 7.00 -18.11 6.23
C THR A 40 8.46 -17.79 5.90
N ALA A 41 9.37 -18.77 6.02
CA ALA A 41 10.77 -18.58 5.70
C ALA A 41 10.99 -18.26 4.21
N VAL A 42 10.28 -18.96 3.31
CA VAL A 42 10.32 -18.69 1.86
C VAL A 42 9.85 -17.27 1.55
N TYR A 43 8.71 -16.84 2.10
CA TYR A 43 8.20 -15.49 1.86
C TYR A 43 9.12 -14.40 2.42
N ARG A 44 9.75 -14.63 3.58
CA ARG A 44 10.76 -13.71 4.11
C ARG A 44 11.97 -13.61 3.19
N GLU A 45 12.49 -14.73 2.70
CA GLU A 45 13.64 -14.70 1.79
C GLU A 45 13.32 -13.98 0.47
N ILE A 46 12.11 -14.14 -0.06
CA ILE A 46 11.64 -13.38 -1.23
C ILE A 46 11.63 -11.88 -0.91
N LYS A 47 11.02 -11.48 0.22
CA LYS A 47 10.95 -10.09 0.65
C LYS A 47 12.33 -9.47 0.85
N ASP A 48 13.24 -10.19 1.51
CA ASP A 48 14.61 -9.75 1.75
C ASP A 48 15.39 -9.66 0.42
N SER A 49 15.15 -10.57 -0.52
CA SER A 49 15.75 -10.52 -1.86
C SER A 49 15.31 -9.29 -2.66
N LEU A 50 14.02 -8.93 -2.59
CA LEU A 50 13.50 -7.72 -3.22
C LEU A 50 14.06 -6.46 -2.57
N ALA A 51 14.09 -6.42 -1.23
CA ALA A 51 14.67 -5.30 -0.49
C ALA A 51 16.16 -5.09 -0.81
N ARG A 52 16.92 -6.17 -1.07
CA ARG A 52 18.32 -6.08 -1.51
C ARG A 52 18.50 -5.53 -2.91
N GLN A 53 17.51 -5.67 -3.79
CA GLN A 53 17.58 -5.16 -5.16
C GLN A 53 17.26 -3.66 -5.25
N GLU A 54 16.52 -3.10 -4.30
CA GLU A 54 15.90 -1.79 -4.47
C GLU A 54 16.47 -0.72 -3.53
N VAL A 55 17.50 -0.01 -3.99
CA VAL A 55 17.52 1.44 -3.81
C VAL A 55 17.01 2.01 -5.13
N PRO A 56 15.76 2.50 -5.20
CA PRO A 56 15.26 3.14 -6.40
C PRO A 56 16.16 4.33 -6.77
N ASP A 57 16.41 4.51 -8.07
CA ASP A 57 17.18 5.66 -8.56
C ASP A 57 16.56 6.96 -8.01
N GLU A 58 17.37 7.80 -7.38
CA GLU A 58 16.92 9.05 -6.75
C GLU A 58 16.18 9.95 -7.75
N ILE A 59 16.55 9.92 -9.04
CA ILE A 59 15.86 10.67 -10.10
C ILE A 59 14.43 10.17 -10.29
N VAL A 60 14.22 8.85 -10.21
CA VAL A 60 12.88 8.25 -10.29
C VAL A 60 12.05 8.64 -9.07
N LEU A 61 12.66 8.65 -7.87
CA LEU A 61 11.99 9.06 -6.64
C LEU A 61 11.58 10.54 -6.66
N VAL A 62 12.45 11.43 -7.14
CA VAL A 62 12.14 12.86 -7.30
C VAL A 62 10.96 13.03 -8.25
N ARG A 63 10.99 12.40 -9.43
CA ARG A 63 9.88 12.48 -10.39
C ARG A 63 8.56 11.97 -9.83
N LEU A 64 8.61 10.88 -9.05
CA LEU A 64 7.41 10.32 -8.41
C LEU A 64 6.82 11.28 -7.36
N ARG A 65 7.67 11.93 -6.56
CA ARG A 65 7.26 12.96 -5.59
C ARG A 65 6.67 14.19 -6.26
N ASP A 66 7.27 14.65 -7.35
CA ASP A 66 6.78 15.78 -8.14
C ASP A 66 5.40 15.47 -8.72
N PHE A 67 5.22 14.25 -9.27
CA PHE A 67 3.93 13.79 -9.79
C PHE A 67 2.85 13.72 -8.70
N GLY A 68 3.15 13.16 -7.53
CA GLY A 68 2.22 13.13 -6.40
C GLY A 68 1.82 14.52 -5.93
N SER A 69 2.77 15.46 -5.92
CA SER A 69 2.51 16.87 -5.60
C SER A 69 1.59 17.51 -6.64
N ALA A 70 1.81 17.25 -7.93
CA ALA A 70 0.96 17.75 -9.01
C ALA A 70 -0.48 17.23 -8.91
N LEU A 71 -0.68 15.96 -8.55
CA LEU A 71 -2.02 15.40 -8.33
C LEU A 71 -2.78 16.14 -7.24
N LEU A 72 -2.15 16.42 -6.10
CA LEU A 72 -2.75 17.17 -4.99
C LEU A 72 -3.05 18.63 -5.32
N MET A 73 -2.21 19.27 -6.15
CA MET A 73 -2.42 20.65 -6.60
C MET A 73 -3.49 20.75 -7.70
N SER A 74 -3.68 19.68 -8.49
CA SER A 74 -4.69 19.62 -9.54
C SER A 74 -6.11 19.34 -9.03
N SER A 75 -6.26 18.90 -7.78
CA SER A 75 -7.55 18.62 -7.14
C SER A 75 -8.13 19.81 -6.37
N GLY A 76 -7.87 21.04 -6.82
CA GLY A 76 -8.61 22.22 -6.33
C GLY A 76 -10.11 22.10 -6.68
N PRO A 77 -11.03 22.61 -5.85
CA PRO A 77 -12.46 22.55 -6.15
C PRO A 77 -12.72 23.22 -7.51
N PRO A 78 -13.72 22.74 -8.29
CA PRO A 78 -14.05 23.39 -9.55
C PRO A 78 -14.35 24.85 -9.26
N GLU A 79 -13.51 25.74 -9.78
CA GLU A 79 -13.75 27.18 -9.82
C GLU A 79 -15.17 27.34 -10.36
N ALA A 80 -16.07 27.85 -9.51
CA ALA A 80 -17.41 28.17 -9.95
C ALA A 80 -17.24 29.15 -11.11
N CYS A 81 -17.62 28.73 -12.32
CA CYS A 81 -17.80 29.64 -13.44
C CYS A 81 -18.87 30.63 -13.01
N ASP A 82 -18.43 31.77 -12.47
CA ASP A 82 -19.28 32.91 -12.21
C ASP A 82 -19.68 33.46 -13.58
N GLU A 83 -20.79 32.95 -14.11
CA GLU A 83 -21.39 33.40 -15.37
C GLU A 83 -22.09 34.75 -15.14
N ALA A 84 -21.29 35.77 -14.83
CA ALA A 84 -21.71 37.15 -14.79
C ALA A 84 -21.29 37.85 -16.09
N ALA A 85 -22.02 37.62 -17.20
CA ALA A 85 -21.98 38.51 -18.36
C ALA A 85 -23.23 38.39 -19.27
N GLY A 86 -24.26 39.14 -18.89
CA GLY A 86 -25.26 39.84 -19.69
C GLY A 86 -25.59 39.47 -21.15
N LEU A 87 -26.89 39.23 -21.38
CA LEU A 87 -27.65 39.65 -22.57
C LEU A 87 -29.05 40.01 -22.03
N GLY A 88 -29.61 41.22 -22.15
CA GLY A 88 -29.71 42.03 -23.35
C GLY A 88 -31.02 41.71 -24.09
N GLY A 89 -32.10 42.43 -23.77
CA GLY A 89 -33.27 42.63 -24.66
C GLY A 89 -34.50 41.75 -24.38
N GLY A 90 -35.66 42.39 -24.14
CA GLY A 90 -36.93 41.67 -23.95
C GLY A 90 -38.20 42.50 -23.80
N LYS A 91 -38.47 43.36 -24.78
CA LYS A 91 -39.77 43.96 -25.19
C LYS A 91 -40.43 45.02 -24.31
#